data_AF-A0A4S1EV63-F1
#
_entry.id   AF-A0A4S1EV63-F1
#
_cell.length_a   1.000
_cell.length_b   1.000
_cell.length_c   1.000
_cell.angle_alpha   90.00
_cell.angle_beta   90.00
_cell.angle_gamma   90.00
#
_symmetry.space_group_name_H-M   'P 1'
#
loop_
_entity.id
_entity.type
_entity.pdbx_description
1 polymer ?
#
loop_
_entity_poly.entity_id
_entity_poly.type
_entity_poly.pdbx_seq_one_letter_code
_entity_poly.pdbx_strand_id
1 'polypeptide(L)'
;YLGHLIRSVCGDGSQWNLKIRYTQEMEPLGTIGPLSLIRDELTEPFIVLNGDVLTDRSLSRFTAAHRKHKDPVTIATANRLIKMDFGVIDEVDDGVQVFREKPTLS
;
A
#
# COMPACT_ATOMS: atom_id res chain seq x y z
N TYR A 1 -4.61 8.90 -15.00
CA TYR A 1 -4.78 10.27 -15.55
C TYR A 1 -3.49 11.10 -15.52
N LEU A 2 -2.69 11.13 -14.44
CA LEU A 2 -1.48 11.99 -14.34
C LEU A 2 -0.12 11.26 -14.49
N GLY A 3 -0.09 10.04 -15.04
CA GLY A 3 1.15 9.25 -15.14
C GLY A 3 2.27 9.91 -15.96
N HIS A 4 1.94 10.80 -16.90
CA HIS A 4 2.92 11.53 -17.69
C HIS A 4 3.73 12.55 -16.85
N LEU A 5 3.15 13.13 -15.80
CA LEU A 5 3.87 14.03 -14.89
C LEU A 5 4.92 13.28 -14.08
N ILE A 6 4.60 12.07 -13.62
CA ILE A 6 5.55 11.20 -12.92
C ILE A 6 6.75 10.91 -13.84
N ARG A 7 6.49 10.55 -15.11
CA ARG A 7 7.55 10.32 -16.10
C ARG A 7 8.39 11.57 -16.38
N SER A 8 7.76 12.74 -16.44
CA SER A 8 8.45 14.01 -16.68
C SER A 8 9.38 14.40 -15.53
N VAL A 9 8.98 14.14 -14.28
CA VAL A 9 9.78 14.46 -13.09
C VAL A 9 10.87 13.41 -12.87
N CYS A 10 10.52 12.12 -13.01
CA CYS A 10 11.40 11.03 -12.64
C CYS A 10 12.35 10.58 -13.76
N GLY A 11 11.99 10.82 -15.03
CA GLY A 11 12.80 10.40 -16.18
C GLY A 11 13.10 8.90 -16.14
N ASP A 12 14.31 8.50 -16.47
CA ASP A 12 14.80 7.12 -16.32
C ASP A 12 15.39 6.82 -14.93
N GLY A 13 15.36 7.78 -14.01
CA GLY A 13 15.93 7.68 -12.67
C GLY A 13 17.43 7.96 -12.56
N SER A 14 18.13 8.22 -13.67
CA SER A 14 19.59 8.43 -13.69
C SER A 14 20.06 9.55 -12.77
N GLN A 15 19.25 10.61 -12.61
CA GLN A 15 19.51 11.72 -11.67
C GLN A 15 19.67 11.29 -10.20
N TRP A 16 19.15 10.12 -9.83
CA TRP A 16 19.25 9.53 -8.49
C TRP A 16 20.11 8.26 -8.47
N ASN A 17 20.85 7.98 -9.54
CA ASN A 17 21.55 6.71 -9.71
C ASN A 17 20.61 5.48 -9.62
N LEU A 18 19.39 5.63 -10.13
CA LEU A 18 18.36 4.58 -10.19
C LEU A 18 18.04 4.23 -11.64
N LYS A 19 17.43 3.06 -11.84
CA LYS A 19 16.81 2.66 -13.11
C LYS A 19 15.31 2.56 -12.90
N ILE A 20 14.56 3.48 -13.49
CA ILE A 20 13.09 3.51 -13.42
C ILE A 20 12.53 2.98 -14.74
N ARG A 21 11.62 2.01 -14.60
CA ARG A 21 10.80 1.49 -15.69
C ARG A 21 9.35 1.78 -15.38
N TYR A 22 8.58 2.04 -16.43
CA TYR A 22 7.17 2.37 -16.28
C TYR A 22 6.32 1.40 -17.08
N THR A 23 5.35 0.81 -16.43
CA THR A 23 4.24 0.11 -17.07
C THR A 23 2.98 0.97 -16.92
N GLN A 24 2.05 0.80 -17.86
CA GLN A 24 0.76 1.47 -17.81
C GLN A 24 -0.33 0.42 -17.93
N GLU A 25 -1.22 0.45 -16.97
CA GLU A 25 -2.46 -0.30 -17.00
C GLU A 25 -3.48 0.45 -17.88
N MET A 26 -4.07 -0.26 -18.85
CA MET A 26 -5.06 0.32 -19.77
C MET A 26 -6.47 0.27 -19.19
N GLU A 27 -6.77 -0.74 -18.38
CA GLU A 27 -8.05 -0.97 -17.70
C GLU A 27 -7.79 -1.41 -16.26
N PRO A 28 -8.63 -1.06 -15.27
CA PRO A 28 -8.36 -1.41 -13.88
C PRO A 28 -8.27 -2.94 -13.66
N LEU A 29 -7.10 -3.46 -13.32
CA LEU A 29 -6.84 -4.88 -13.03
C LEU A 29 -6.87 -5.17 -11.52
N GLY A 30 -7.21 -4.18 -10.70
CA GLY A 30 -7.23 -4.25 -9.24
C GLY A 30 -5.85 -4.01 -8.60
N THR A 31 -5.78 -4.08 -7.27
CA THR A 31 -4.62 -3.61 -6.48
C THR A 31 -3.27 -4.23 -6.87
N ILE A 32 -3.27 -5.52 -7.22
CA ILE A 32 -2.06 -6.28 -7.56
C ILE A 32 -1.97 -6.52 -9.09
N GLY A 33 -3.04 -6.21 -9.83
CA GLY A 33 -3.14 -6.48 -11.25
C GLY A 33 -1.99 -5.94 -12.12
N PRO A 34 -1.45 -4.73 -11.87
CA PRO A 34 -0.29 -4.23 -12.59
C PRO A 34 0.97 -5.09 -12.49
N LEU A 35 1.12 -5.92 -11.45
CA LEU A 35 2.25 -6.86 -11.36
C LEU A 35 2.20 -7.95 -12.42
N SER A 36 1.01 -8.31 -12.90
CA SER A 36 0.87 -9.29 -13.99
C SER A 36 1.55 -8.82 -15.29
N LEU A 37 1.62 -7.51 -15.51
CA LEU A 37 2.26 -6.89 -16.68
C LEU A 37 3.79 -7.01 -16.68
N ILE A 38 4.38 -7.30 -15.51
CA ILE A 38 5.84 -7.41 -15.31
C ILE A 38 6.24 -8.73 -14.67
N ARG A 39 5.34 -9.72 -14.65
CA ARG A 39 5.52 -10.98 -13.91
C ARG A 39 6.86 -11.66 -14.21
N ASP A 40 7.23 -11.72 -15.48
CA ASP A 40 8.45 -12.41 -15.94
C ASP A 40 9.75 -11.68 -15.53
N GLU A 41 9.64 -10.43 -15.07
CA GLU A 41 10.77 -9.63 -14.58
C GLU A 41 10.99 -9.77 -13.07
N LEU A 42 9.99 -10.27 -12.34
CA LEU A 42 9.99 -10.38 -10.89
C LEU A 42 10.65 -11.70 -10.45
N THR A 43 11.93 -11.87 -10.76
CA THR A 43 12.68 -13.12 -10.50
C THR A 43 13.30 -13.19 -9.10
N GLU A 44 13.44 -12.07 -8.42
CA GLU A 44 14.03 -11.93 -7.09
C GLU A 44 13.02 -11.35 -6.10
N PRO A 45 13.20 -11.53 -4.77
CA PRO A 45 12.35 -10.89 -3.78
C PRO A 45 12.29 -9.37 -3.99
N PHE A 46 11.08 -8.83 -4.13
CA PHE A 46 10.82 -7.43 -4.42
C PHE A 46 9.88 -6.81 -3.39
N ILE A 47 9.82 -5.48 -3.38
CA ILE A 47 8.91 -4.70 -2.53
C ILE A 47 7.83 -4.09 -3.41
N VAL A 48 6.59 -4.17 -2.95
CA VAL A 48 5.45 -3.45 -3.53
C VAL A 48 4.99 -2.41 -2.53
N LEU A 49 4.85 -1.17 -2.98
CA LEU A 49 4.36 -0.03 -2.21
C LEU A 49 3.39 0.75 -3.08
N ASN A 50 2.27 1.17 -2.51
CA ASN A 50 1.42 2.15 -3.18
C ASN A 50 2.13 3.51 -3.18
N GLY A 51 1.97 4.28 -4.27
CA GLY A 51 2.65 5.57 -4.44
C GLY A 51 2.20 6.67 -3.48
N ASP A 52 1.09 6.46 -2.76
CA ASP A 52 0.54 7.36 -1.74
C ASP A 52 0.91 6.95 -0.30
N VAL A 53 1.72 5.89 -0.13
CA VAL A 53 2.19 5.46 1.19
C VAL A 53 3.43 6.25 1.58
N LEU A 54 3.28 7.06 2.64
CA LEU A 54 4.40 7.67 3.36
C LEU A 54 4.67 6.85 4.63
N THR A 55 5.92 6.45 4.85
CA THR A 55 6.30 5.64 6.01
C THR A 55 7.69 5.99 6.53
N ASP A 56 7.85 5.96 7.86
CA ASP A 56 9.12 6.05 8.58
C ASP A 56 9.73 4.67 8.85
N ARG A 57 9.05 3.60 8.44
CA ARG A 57 9.51 2.23 8.63
C ARG A 57 10.74 1.98 7.75
N SER A 58 11.77 1.38 8.36
CA SER A 58 12.98 0.98 7.65
C SER A 58 12.68 -0.16 6.66
N LEU A 59 12.66 0.17 5.36
CA LEU A 59 12.54 -0.82 4.29
C LEU A 59 13.68 -1.85 4.33
N SER A 60 14.90 -1.43 4.69
CA SER A 60 16.05 -2.34 4.81
C SER A 60 15.85 -3.39 5.91
N ARG A 61 15.33 -3.00 7.09
CA ARG A 61 14.99 -3.95 8.15
C ARG A 61 13.84 -4.88 7.74
N PHE A 62 12.85 -4.36 7.03
CA PHE A 62 11.74 -5.15 6.50
C PHE A 62 12.22 -6.23 5.51
N THR A 63 13.04 -5.85 4.53
CA THR A 63 13.62 -6.80 3.56
C THR A 63 14.54 -7.82 4.23
N ALA A 64 15.35 -7.41 5.21
CA ALA A 64 16.20 -8.32 5.96
C ALA A 64 15.38 -9.36 6.74
N ALA A 65 14.27 -8.93 7.36
CA ALA A 65 13.36 -9.82 8.07
C ALA A 65 12.68 -10.82 7.12
N HIS A 66 12.20 -10.38 5.96
CA HIS A 66 11.61 -11.26 4.94
C HIS A 66 12.60 -12.34 4.48
N ARG A 67 13.83 -11.92 4.11
CA ARG A 67 14.90 -12.85 3.69
C ARG A 67 15.28 -13.87 4.77
N LYS A 68 15.15 -13.51 6.05
CA LYS A 68 15.44 -14.41 7.17
C LYS A 68 14.39 -15.51 7.32
N HIS A 69 13.11 -15.19 7.14
CA HIS A 69 12.01 -16.13 7.44
C HIS A 69 11.67 -17.09 6.28
N LYS A 70 12.16 -16.84 5.05
CA LYS A 70 11.91 -17.67 3.84
C LYS A 70 10.42 -17.90 3.54
N ASP A 71 9.53 -17.10 4.13
CA ASP A 71 8.10 -17.13 3.85
C ASP A 71 7.81 -16.59 2.44
N PRO A 72 6.72 -17.03 1.79
CA PRO A 72 6.37 -16.58 0.45
C PRO A 72 6.00 -15.09 0.40
N VAL A 73 5.46 -14.53 1.49
CA VAL A 73 5.01 -13.13 1.57
C VAL A 73 5.24 -12.59 2.98
N THR A 74 5.64 -11.32 3.07
CA THR A 74 5.65 -10.57 4.33
C THR A 74 4.85 -9.28 4.14
N ILE A 75 3.95 -8.96 5.08
CA ILE A 75 3.07 -7.79 5.04
C ILE A 75 3.41 -6.87 6.20
N ALA A 76 3.60 -5.59 5.90
CA ALA A 76 3.69 -4.55 6.93
C ALA A 76 2.27 -4.04 7.25
N THR A 77 1.87 -4.12 8.52
CA THR A 77 0.58 -3.62 9.00
C THR A 77 0.77 -2.42 9.91
N ALA A 78 -0.25 -1.56 9.97
CA ALA A 78 -0.32 -0.43 10.89
C ALA A 78 -1.73 -0.35 11.46
N ASN A 79 -1.82 -0.14 12.77
CA ASN A 79 -3.11 0.12 13.40
C ASN A 79 -3.49 1.57 13.12
N ARG A 80 -4.71 1.79 12.62
CA ARG A 80 -5.20 3.12 12.32
C ARG A 80 -6.33 3.45 13.28
N LEU A 81 -6.08 4.43 14.13
CA LEU A 81 -7.14 5.02 14.93
C LEU A 81 -7.96 5.95 14.04
N ILE A 82 -9.20 5.57 13.77
CA ILE A 82 -10.19 6.37 13.05
C ILE A 82 -11.04 7.09 14.08
N LYS A 83 -10.89 8.41 14.15
CA LYS A 83 -11.79 9.25 14.94
C LYS A 83 -13.04 9.50 14.11
N MET A 84 -14.18 9.11 14.65
CA MET A 84 -15.48 9.37 14.03
C MET A 84 -15.93 10.78 14.38
N ASP A 85 -16.33 11.56 13.38
CA ASP A 85 -16.85 12.91 13.59
C ASP A 85 -18.30 12.90 14.11
N PHE A 86 -18.96 11.75 14.05
CA PHE A 86 -20.34 11.51 14.45
C PHE A 86 -20.43 10.42 15.53
N GLY A 87 -21.58 10.37 16.19
CA GLY A 87 -21.93 9.25 17.04
C GLY A 87 -22.10 7.95 16.22
N VAL A 88 -21.66 6.84 16.79
CA VAL A 88 -21.80 5.48 16.25
C VAL A 88 -22.80 4.72 17.10
N ILE A 89 -23.75 4.06 16.44
CA ILE A 89 -24.76 3.20 17.06
C ILE A 89 -24.40 1.74 16.74
N ASP A 90 -24.31 0.90 17.78
CA ASP A 90 -24.34 -0.55 17.62
C ASP A 90 -25.79 -1.03 17.76
N GLU A 91 -26.29 -1.66 16.72
CA GLU A 91 -27.63 -2.23 16.66
C GLU A 91 -27.56 -3.76 16.68
N VAL A 92 -28.42 -4.38 17.48
CA VAL A 92 -28.58 -5.84 17.57
C VAL A 92 -30.08 -6.13 17.63
N ASP A 93 -30.58 -7.04 16.80
CA ASP A 93 -31.99 -7.45 16.75
C ASP A 93 -32.96 -6.25 16.65
N ASP A 94 -32.69 -5.33 15.72
CA ASP A 94 -33.47 -4.09 15.49
C ASP A 94 -33.55 -3.15 16.72
N GLY A 95 -32.65 -3.32 17.68
CA GLY A 95 -32.55 -2.53 18.90
C GLY A 95 -31.18 -1.85 19.06
N VAL A 96 -31.19 -0.57 19.46
CA VAL A 96 -29.95 0.15 19.81
C VAL A 96 -29.42 -0.38 21.14
N GLN A 97 -28.23 -1.00 21.12
CA GLN A 97 -27.56 -1.46 22.34
C GLN A 97 -26.55 -0.45 22.88
N VAL A 98 -25.78 0.18 22.00
CA VAL A 98 -24.72 1.11 22.40
C VAL A 98 -24.74 2.33 21.50
N PHE A 99 -24.71 3.51 22.12
CA PHE A 99 -24.39 4.76 21.45
C PHE A 99 -23.03 5.26 21.93
N ARG A 100 -22.10 5.48 21.00
CA ARG A 100 -20.79 6.08 21.26
C ARG A 100 -20.73 7.43 20.56
N GLU A 101 -20.60 8.53 21.31
CA GLU A 101 -20.42 9.86 20.73
C GLU A 101 -18.96 10.05 20.28
N LYS A 102 -18.75 10.39 19.00
CA LYS A 102 -17.44 10.66 18.38
C LYS A 102 -16.33 9.68 18.79
N PRO A 103 -16.55 8.35 18.69
CA PRO A 103 -15.58 7.38 19.17
C PRO A 103 -14.30 7.41 18.35
N THR A 104 -13.25 6.86 18.93
CA THR A 104 -12.05 6.46 18.18
C THR A 104 -12.07 4.94 18.04
N LEU A 105 -12.11 4.47 16.80
CA LEU A 105 -12.11 3.04 16.45
C LEU A 105 -10.71 2.65 15.97
N SER A 106 -10.28 1.42 16.22
CA SER A 106 -8.99 0.87 15.80
C SER A 106 -9.14 -0.20 14.73
#